data_AF-A0A2V6NTN5-F1
#
_entry.id   AF-A0A2V6NTN5-F1
#
_cell.length_a   1.000
_cell.length_b   1.000
_cell.length_c   1.000
_cell.angle_alpha   90.00
_cell.angle_beta   90.00
_cell.angle_gamma   90.00
#
_symmetry.space_group_name_H-M   'P 1'
#
loop_
_entity.id
_entity.type
_entity.pdbx_description
1 polymer ?
#
loop_
_entity_poly.entity_id
_entity_poly.type
_entity_poly.pdbx_seq_one_letter_code
_entity_poly.pdbx_strand_id
1 'polypeptide(L)' 'MMSLRRLILCTIGSCFFVSQLIAAVEWQVIKINGRDFLTVDNIAKFYGFPNPTIDGRNVDLNNGKNEMQFHIDSRE' A
#
# COMPACT_ATOMS: atom_id res chain seq x y z
N MET A 1 -12.99 -27.90 -45.81
CA MET A 1 -11.90 -27.93 -44.81
C MET A 1 -11.57 -26.51 -44.38
N MET A 2 -12.43 -25.91 -43.55
CA MET A 2 -12.28 -24.55 -43.01
C MET A 2 -12.72 -24.57 -41.55
N SER A 3 -11.81 -24.79 -40.61
CA SER A 3 -12.01 -24.29 -39.24
C SER A 3 -10.79 -24.41 -38.33
N LEU A 4 -9.70 -25.10 -38.74
CA LEU A 4 -8.55 -25.27 -37.83
C LEU A 4 -7.82 -23.95 -37.52
N ARG A 5 -7.91 -22.96 -38.41
CA ARG A 5 -7.32 -21.63 -38.22
C ARG A 5 -8.13 -20.69 -37.30
N ARG A 6 -9.40 -21.02 -37.03
CA ARG A 6 -10.27 -20.20 -36.15
C ARG A 6 -10.20 -20.61 -34.68
N LEU A 7 -9.67 -21.80 -34.39
CA LEU A 7 -9.60 -22.33 -33.03
C LEU A 7 -8.39 -21.81 -32.22
N ILE A 8 -7.42 -21.18 -32.88
CA ILE A 8 -6.19 -20.67 -32.24
C ILE A 8 -6.39 -19.26 -31.64
N LEU A 9 -7.46 -18.55 -32.01
CA LEU A 9 -7.66 -17.16 -31.57
C LEU A 9 -8.35 -17.02 -30.20
N CYS A 10 -8.77 -18.11 -29.56
CA CYS A 10 -9.56 -18.04 -28.32
C CYS A 10 -8.79 -18.36 -27.03
N THR A 11 -7.47 -18.58 -27.05
CA THR A 11 -6.70 -18.96 -25.84
C THR A 11 -5.74 -17.90 -25.30
N ILE A 12 -5.84 -16.65 -25.75
CA ILE A 12 -5.06 -15.51 -25.18
C ILE A 12 -5.97 -14.60 -24.32
N GLY A 13 -7.17 -15.07 -23.97
CA GLY A 13 -8.23 -14.24 -23.39
C GLY A 13 -8.32 -14.22 -21.86
N SER A 14 -7.50 -14.95 -21.12
CA SER A 14 -7.83 -15.17 -19.69
C SER A 14 -6.62 -15.53 -18.83
N CYS A 15 -5.69 -14.59 -18.66
CA CYS A 15 -4.74 -14.56 -17.55
C CYS A 15 -4.38 -13.10 -17.17
N PHE A 16 -5.37 -12.24 -16.93
CA PHE A 16 -5.14 -10.92 -16.30
C PHE A 16 -5.92 -10.74 -14.99
N PHE A 17 -6.49 -11.82 -14.46
CA PHE A 17 -7.13 -11.82 -13.15
C PHE A 17 -6.33 -12.74 -12.23
N VAL A 18 -5.48 -12.12 -11.40
CA VAL A 18 -5.14 -12.47 -10.00
C VAL A 18 -3.77 -11.86 -9.71
N SER A 19 -3.76 -10.55 -9.47
CA SER A 19 -2.66 -9.87 -8.77
C SER A 19 -3.24 -8.70 -7.97
N GLN A 20 -4.34 -8.92 -7.25
CA GLN A 20 -4.89 -7.95 -6.30
C GLN A 20 -4.53 -8.28 -4.84
N LEU A 21 -3.58 -9.20 -4.60
CA LEU A 21 -3.33 -9.68 -3.24
C LEU A 21 -2.43 -8.81 -2.37
N ILE A 22 -1.85 -7.75 -2.93
CA ILE A 22 -1.43 -6.59 -2.16
C ILE A 22 -1.74 -5.40 -3.05
N ALA A 23 -2.93 -4.82 -2.91
CA ALA A 23 -3.12 -3.46 -3.38
C ALA A 23 -2.06 -2.64 -2.63
N ALA A 24 -0.94 -2.33 -3.29
CA ALA A 24 0.05 -1.42 -2.77
C ALA A 24 -0.72 -0.14 -2.46
N VAL A 25 -0.97 0.10 -1.17
CA VAL A 25 -1.71 1.29 -0.75
C VAL A 25 -0.87 2.47 -1.24
N GLU A 26 -1.44 3.29 -2.11
CA GLU A 26 -0.73 4.45 -2.63
C GLU A 26 -0.49 5.46 -1.49
N TRP A 27 0.65 6.15 -1.56
CA TRP A 27 0.93 7.28 -0.66
C TRP A 27 -0.16 8.34 -0.79
N GLN A 28 -0.85 8.64 0.30
CA GLN A 28 -1.88 9.68 0.32
C GLN A 28 -1.25 10.98 0.80
N VAL A 29 -0.63 11.69 -0.14
CA VAL A 29 0.01 12.98 0.12
C VAL A 29 -1.04 14.08 0.30
N ILE A 30 -1.00 14.74 1.45
CA ILE A 30 -1.85 15.89 1.77
C ILE A 30 -1.03 17.16 1.59
N LYS A 31 -1.54 18.11 0.81
CA LYS A 31 -0.86 19.40 0.58
C LYS A 31 -1.42 20.47 1.52
N ILE A 32 -0.58 21.04 2.38
CA ILE A 32 -0.96 22.13 3.29
C ILE A 32 0.05 23.27 3.12
N ASN A 33 -0.41 24.47 2.74
CA ASN A 33 0.44 25.64 2.50
C ASN A 33 1.62 25.36 1.56
N GLY A 34 1.37 24.58 0.49
CA GLY A 34 2.37 24.22 -0.50
C GLY A 34 3.40 23.16 -0.04
N ARG A 35 3.25 22.60 1.17
CA ARG A 35 4.08 21.50 1.66
C ARG A 35 3.31 20.19 1.61
N ASP A 36 4.04 19.11 1.40
CA ASP A 36 3.53 17.76 1.29
C ASP A 36 3.63 17.06 2.65
N PHE A 37 2.55 16.44 3.07
CA PHE A 37 2.42 15.75 4.35
C PHE A 37 1.88 14.33 4.14
N LEU A 38 2.27 13.45 5.06
CA LEU A 38 1.72 12.11 5.19
C LEU A 38 1.21 11.95 6.62
N THR A 39 0.09 11.24 6.77
CA THR A 39 -0.39 10.83 8.08
C THR A 39 0.29 9.54 8.51
N VAL A 40 0.44 9.33 9.82
CA VAL A 40 0.98 8.07 10.35
C VAL A 40 0.12 6.88 9.93
N ASP A 41 -1.20 7.05 9.86
CA ASP A 41 -2.11 6.02 9.36
C ASP A 41 -1.83 5.64 7.90
N ASN A 42 -1.49 6.60 7.05
CA ASN A 42 -1.14 6.31 5.66
C ASN A 42 0.18 5.55 5.57
N ILE A 43 1.18 5.96 6.37
CA ILE A 43 2.47 5.26 6.47
C ILE A 43 2.26 3.82 6.97
N ALA A 44 1.45 3.64 8.02
CA ALA A 44 1.11 2.33 8.57
C ALA A 44 0.49 1.41 7.50
N LYS A 45 -0.51 1.91 6.76
CA LYS A 45 -1.17 1.16 5.69
C LYS A 45 -0.21 0.82 4.54
N PHE A 46 0.65 1.75 4.14
CA PHE A 46 1.64 1.55 3.08
C PHE A 46 2.58 0.37 3.41
N TYR A 47 3.07 0.32 4.65
CA TYR A 47 4.01 -0.70 5.10
C TYR A 47 3.33 -1.96 5.69
N GLY A 48 1.99 -2.01 5.72
CA GLY A 48 1.25 -3.16 6.25
C GLY A 48 1.37 -3.31 7.78
N PHE A 49 1.46 -2.20 8.50
CA PHE A 49 1.29 -2.18 9.96
C PHE A 49 -0.20 -2.17 10.32
N PRO A 50 -0.57 -2.72 11.49
CA PRO A 50 -1.89 -2.50 12.07
C PRO A 50 -2.05 -1.03 12.51
N ASN A 51 -3.17 -0.71 13.14
CA ASN A 51 -3.41 0.64 13.63
C ASN A 51 -2.29 1.11 14.57
N PRO A 52 -1.81 2.36 14.44
CA PRO A 52 -0.77 2.90 15.30
C PRO A 52 -1.20 2.93 16.76
N THR A 53 -0.25 2.67 17.67
CA THR A 53 -0.44 2.89 19.10
C THR A 53 0.17 4.24 19.48
N ILE A 54 -0.63 5.11 20.10
CA ILE A 54 -0.18 6.45 20.52
C ILE A 54 0.06 6.43 22.03
N ASP A 55 1.29 6.74 22.44
CA ASP A 55 1.68 6.91 23.84
C ASP A 55 2.29 8.29 24.06
N GLY A 56 1.43 9.25 24.42
CA GLY A 56 1.82 10.63 24.62
C GLY A 56 2.38 11.26 23.34
N ARG A 57 3.71 11.43 23.29
CA ARG A 57 4.44 11.97 22.12
C ARG A 57 5.05 10.88 21.23
N ASN A 58 4.92 9.62 21.60
CA ASN A 58 5.40 8.50 20.80
C ASN A 58 4.26 7.89 20.01
N VAL A 59 4.54 7.50 18.78
CA VAL A 59 3.65 6.67 17.96
C VAL A 59 4.40 5.42 17.56
N ASP A 60 3.89 4.26 17.94
CA ASP A 60 4.47 2.96 17.65
C ASP A 60 3.66 2.21 16.58
N LEU A 61 4.38 1.65 15.61
CA LEU A 61 3.86 0.76 14.58
C LEU A 61 4.56 -0.59 14.71
N ASN A 62 3.82 -1.63 15.07
CA ASN A 62 4.37 -2.96 15.23
C ASN A 62 3.44 -4.02 14.62
N ASN A 63 3.98 -4.89 13.77
CA ASN A 63 3.22 -6.00 13.16
C ASN A 63 3.77 -7.39 13.56
N GLY A 64 4.59 -7.45 14.61
CA GLY A 64 5.28 -8.64 15.11
C GLY A 64 6.51 -9.06 14.30
N LYS A 65 6.75 -8.45 13.13
CA LYS A 65 7.93 -8.70 12.28
C LYS A 65 8.81 -7.47 12.14
N ASN A 66 8.19 -6.32 11.97
CA ASN A 66 8.81 -5.01 11.83
C ASN A 66 8.27 -4.08 12.90
N GLU A 67 9.07 -3.06 13.21
CA GLU A 67 8.75 -2.01 14.16
C GLU A 67 9.17 -0.66 13.57
N MET A 68 8.36 0.38 13.79
CA MET A 68 8.66 1.75 13.41
C MET A 68 8.10 2.70 14.46
N GLN A 69 8.93 3.60 14.95
CA GLN A 69 8.56 4.57 15.97
C GLN A 69 8.70 6.00 15.45
N PHE A 70 7.73 6.83 15.81
CA PHE A 70 7.77 8.27 15.57
C PHE A 70 7.76 9.01 16.90
N HIS A 71 8.59 10.05 17.02
CA HIS A 71 8.55 10.95 18.15
C HIS A 71 8.04 12.31 17.69
N ILE A 72 6.88 12.71 18.19
CA ILE A 72 6.27 14.02 17.90
C ILE A 72 7.19 15.10 18.47
N ASP A 73 7.42 16.15 17.68
CA ASP A 73 8.38 17.24 17.92
C ASP A 73 9.86 16.85 17.78
N SER A 74 10.16 15.64 17.30
CA SER A 74 11.52 15.32 16.82
C SER A 74 11.83 16.16 15.58
N ARG A 75 13.03 16.75 15.56
CA ARG A 75 13.56 17.44 14.37
C ARG A 75 14.23 16.49 13.39
N GLU A 76 14.40 15.23 13.78
CA GLU A 76 14.96 14.13 12.99
C GLU A 76 13.91 13.05 12.76
#